data_AF-A0A833LGZ1-F1
#
_entry.id   AF-A0A833LGZ1-F1
#
_cell.length_a   1.000
_cell.length_b   1.000
_cell.length_c   1.000
_cell.angle_alpha   90.00
_cell.angle_beta   90.00
_cell.angle_gamma   90.00
#
_symmetry.space_group_name_H-M   'P 1'
#
loop_
_entity.id
_entity.type
_entity.pdbx_description
1 polymer ?
#
loop_
_entity_poly.entity_id
_entity_poly.type
_entity_poly.pdbx_seq_one_letter_code
_entity_poly.pdbx_strand_id
1 'polypeptide(L)'
;MGSARLTTIGFDADDTLWQNEQFFRLTERRLAELLAEHAPGVDVAARLLEAERRNLGLYGFGIKGFVLSMIETAVEVTDGRAPGSVVAEILAAGHEMLEHPIEILPHAR
;
A
#
# COMPACT_ATOMS: atom_id res chain seq x y z
N MET A 1 17.13 16.65 42.55
CA MET A 1 17.40 15.51 41.65
C MET A 1 17.45 16.07 40.24
N GLY A 2 18.62 16.02 39.58
CA GLY A 2 18.79 16.57 38.23
C GLY A 2 17.98 15.76 37.23
N SER A 3 17.14 16.42 36.44
CA SER A 3 16.44 15.80 35.31
C SER A 3 17.49 15.14 34.41
N ALA A 4 17.30 13.86 34.09
CA ALA A 4 18.18 13.17 33.15
C ALA A 4 18.17 13.95 31.82
N ARG A 5 19.36 14.32 31.34
CA ARG A 5 19.49 15.10 30.10
C ARG A 5 19.04 14.21 28.94
N LEU A 6 17.99 14.64 28.23
CA LEU A 6 17.49 13.95 27.04
C LEU A 6 18.52 14.12 25.92
N THR A 7 19.08 13.01 25.43
CA THR A 7 20.17 13.05 24.42
C THR A 7 19.71 12.65 23.02
N THR A 8 18.54 12.03 22.90
CA THR A 8 18.06 11.46 21.64
C THR A 8 16.55 11.59 21.54
N ILE A 9 16.05 11.97 20.36
CA ILE A 9 14.63 11.92 19.98
C ILE A 9 14.55 11.17 18.66
N GLY A 10 13.76 10.11 18.61
CA GLY A 10 13.42 9.42 17.38
C GLY A 10 12.12 9.98 16.82
N PHE A 11 12.08 10.24 15.53
CA PHE A 11 10.87 10.61 14.81
C PHE A 11 10.49 9.44 13.92
N ASP A 12 9.21 9.08 13.96
CA ASP A 12 8.63 8.29 12.90
C ASP A 12 8.58 9.13 11.61
N ALA A 13 8.47 8.47 10.46
CA ALA A 13 8.60 9.09 9.15
C ALA A 13 7.23 9.30 8.49
N ASP A 14 6.61 8.20 8.09
CA ASP A 14 5.33 8.20 7.37
C ASP A 14 4.21 8.76 8.26
N ASP A 15 3.42 9.69 7.71
CA ASP A 15 2.34 10.41 8.39
C ASP A 15 2.73 11.15 9.68
N THR A 16 4.05 11.31 9.92
CA THR A 16 4.65 12.11 11.00
C THR A 16 5.50 13.26 10.46
N LEU A 17 6.35 12.99 9.47
CA LEU A 17 7.17 13.98 8.78
C LEU A 17 6.63 14.32 7.39
N TRP A 18 5.99 13.37 6.70
CA TRP A 18 5.39 13.55 5.38
C TRP A 18 4.12 12.73 5.21
N GLN A 19 3.26 13.10 4.26
CA GLN A 19 2.04 12.35 3.93
C GLN A 19 2.38 10.98 3.31
N ASN A 20 1.69 9.92 3.71
CA ASN A 20 1.90 8.57 3.18
C ASN A 20 0.59 7.75 3.00
N GLU A 21 -0.24 7.61 4.05
CA GLU A 21 -1.43 6.73 4.03
C GLU A 21 -2.45 7.07 2.91
N GLN A 22 -2.57 8.35 2.55
CA GLN A 22 -3.48 8.78 1.49
C GLN A 22 -3.20 8.08 0.15
N PHE A 23 -1.94 7.75 -0.15
CA PHE A 23 -1.53 7.08 -1.39
C PHE A 23 -1.88 5.60 -1.39
N PHE A 24 -1.74 4.93 -0.24
CA PHE A 24 -2.20 3.55 -0.06
C PHE A 24 -3.71 3.46 -0.29
N ARG A 25 -4.49 4.36 0.33
CA ARG A 25 -5.95 4.42 0.16
C ARG A 25 -6.38 4.71 -1.26
N LEU A 26 -5.68 5.61 -1.95
CA LEU A 26 -5.96 5.90 -3.36
C LEU A 26 -5.71 4.68 -4.24
N THR A 27 -4.60 3.99 -4.01
CA THR A 27 -4.21 2.80 -4.78
C THR A 27 -5.15 1.62 -4.51
N GLU A 28 -5.57 1.42 -3.26
CA GLU A 28 -6.57 0.42 -2.88
C GLU A 28 -7.90 0.65 -3.61
N ARG A 29 -8.38 1.90 -3.69
CA ARG A 29 -9.59 2.23 -4.46
C ARG A 29 -9.42 1.97 -5.96
N ARG A 30 -8.29 2.37 -6.54
CA ARG A 30 -7.99 2.10 -7.96
C ARG A 30 -7.96 0.59 -8.25
N LEU A 31 -7.42 -0.23 -7.35
CA LEU A 31 -7.45 -1.68 -7.50
C LEU A 31 -8.89 -2.22 -7.47
N ALA A 32 -9.73 -1.75 -6.55
CA ALA A 32 -11.13 -2.15 -6.48
C ALA A 32 -11.90 -1.79 -7.75
N GLU A 33 -11.68 -0.58 -8.28
CA GLU A 33 -12.25 -0.13 -9.56
C GLU A 33 -11.76 -1.00 -10.73
N LEU A 34 -10.45 -1.26 -10.80
CA LEU A 34 -9.82 -2.09 -11.83
C LEU A 34 -10.38 -3.52 -11.84
N LEU A 35 -10.66 -4.10 -10.67
CA LEU A 35 -11.15 -5.47 -10.54
C LEU A 35 -12.67 -5.61 -10.58
N ALA A 36 -13.43 -4.51 -10.55
CA ALA A 36 -14.89 -4.53 -10.51
C ALA A 36 -15.50 -5.27 -11.73
N GLU A 37 -14.89 -5.13 -12.91
CA GLU A 37 -15.34 -5.81 -14.14
C GLU A 37 -14.94 -7.29 -14.19
N HIS A 38 -13.93 -7.68 -13.41
CA HIS A 38 -13.37 -9.04 -13.42
C HIS A 38 -13.88 -9.92 -12.28
N ALA A 39 -14.30 -9.31 -11.17
CA ALA A 39 -14.77 -9.99 -9.96
C ALA A 39 -15.99 -9.25 -9.36
N PRO A 40 -17.13 -9.21 -10.06
CA PRO A 40 -18.29 -8.45 -9.62
C PRO A 40 -18.83 -8.95 -8.28
N GLY A 41 -19.10 -8.03 -7.36
CA GLY A 41 -19.62 -8.33 -6.02
C GLY A 41 -18.58 -8.80 -5.00
N VAL A 42 -17.30 -8.85 -5.39
CA VAL A 42 -16.21 -9.15 -4.45
C VAL A 42 -15.80 -7.88 -3.70
N ASP A 43 -15.63 -7.99 -2.38
CA ASP A 43 -15.01 -6.97 -1.55
C ASP A 43 -13.48 -7.03 -1.72
N VAL A 44 -12.97 -6.34 -2.74
CA VAL A 44 -11.54 -6.32 -3.09
C VAL A 44 -10.68 -5.82 -1.93
N ALA A 45 -11.14 -4.81 -1.18
CA ALA A 45 -10.43 -4.25 -0.03
C ALA A 45 -10.24 -5.31 1.06
N ALA A 46 -11.31 -6.03 1.42
CA ALA A 46 -11.21 -7.12 2.39
C ALA A 46 -10.30 -8.25 1.91
N ARG A 47 -10.33 -8.59 0.61
CA ARG A 47 -9.45 -9.62 0.03
C ARG A 47 -7.97 -9.20 0.05
N LEU A 48 -7.68 -7.94 -0.27
CA LEU A 48 -6.34 -7.37 -0.22
C LEU A 48 -5.78 -7.38 1.20
N LEU A 49 -6.56 -6.92 2.18
CA LEU A 49 -6.15 -6.94 3.58
C LEU A 49 -5.80 -8.36 4.06
N GLU A 50 -6.60 -9.36 3.69
CA GLU A 50 -6.31 -10.75 4.02
C GLU A 50 -5.05 -11.27 3.33
N ALA A 51 -4.75 -10.83 2.10
CA ALA A 51 -3.49 -11.17 1.43
C ALA A 51 -2.28 -10.51 2.14
N GLU A 52 -2.36 -9.22 2.46
CA GLU A 52 -1.32 -8.51 3.18
C GLU A 52 -1.02 -9.14 4.54
N ARG A 53 -2.06 -9.52 5.30
CA ARG A 53 -1.89 -10.18 6.61
C ARG A 53 -1.20 -11.54 6.49
N ARG A 54 -1.54 -12.35 5.47
CA ARG A 54 -0.85 -13.62 5.21
C ARG A 54 0.61 -13.40 4.80
N ASN A 55 0.86 -12.36 4.02
CA ASN A 55 2.17 -12.10 3.41
C ASN A 55 3.12 -11.27 4.28
N LEU A 56 2.64 -10.72 5.40
CA LEU A 56 3.44 -9.87 6.27
C LEU A 56 4.75 -10.52 6.72
N GLY A 57 4.73 -11.82 7.02
CA GLY A 57 5.94 -12.57 7.41
C GLY A 57 6.94 -12.81 6.27
N LEU A 58 6.48 -12.72 5.02
CA LEU A 58 7.30 -12.98 3.83
C LEU A 58 7.83 -11.70 3.19
N TYR A 59 6.97 -10.69 3.02
CA TYR A 59 7.32 -9.44 2.33
C TYR A 59 7.65 -8.30 3.28
N GLY A 60 7.26 -8.39 4.56
CA GLY A 60 7.32 -7.27 5.49
C GLY A 60 6.37 -6.15 5.12
N PHE A 61 6.64 -4.96 5.64
CA PHE A 61 5.88 -3.74 5.33
C PHE A 61 6.44 -3.00 4.12
N GLY A 62 5.60 -2.20 3.48
CA GLY A 62 5.98 -1.26 2.43
C GLY A 62 5.44 -1.58 1.04
N ILE A 63 5.67 -0.66 0.11
CA ILE A 63 5.02 -0.63 -1.21
C ILE A 63 5.24 -1.91 -2.02
N LYS A 64 6.44 -2.50 -1.98
CA LYS A 64 6.73 -3.72 -2.76
C LYS A 64 5.89 -4.91 -2.29
N GLY A 65 5.77 -5.10 -0.98
CA GLY A 65 4.91 -6.13 -0.40
C GLY A 65 3.45 -5.88 -0.71
N PHE A 66 3.02 -4.62 -0.64
CA PHE A 66 1.68 -4.19 -1.02
C PHE A 66 1.35 -4.54 -2.48
N VAL A 67 2.25 -4.21 -3.42
CA VAL A 67 2.07 -4.52 -4.86
C VAL A 67 2.00 -6.02 -5.12
N LEU A 68 2.85 -6.82 -4.47
CA LEU A 68 2.78 -8.28 -4.60
C LEU A 68 1.44 -8.83 -4.08
N SER A 69 0.96 -8.33 -2.93
CA SER A 69 -0.36 -8.66 -2.40
C SER A 69 -1.51 -8.21 -3.31
N MET A 70 -1.39 -7.09 -4.02
CA MET A 70 -2.37 -6.68 -5.05
C MET A 70 -2.42 -7.67 -6.22
N ILE A 71 -1.26 -8.11 -6.71
CA ILE A 71 -1.18 -9.12 -7.80
C ILE A 71 -1.80 -10.44 -7.33
N GLU A 72 -1.45 -10.93 -6.15
CA GLU A 72 -2.03 -12.16 -5.58
C GLU A 72 -3.55 -12.04 -5.41
N THR A 73 -4.02 -10.90 -4.90
CA THR A 73 -5.45 -10.61 -4.77
C THR A 73 -6.14 -10.65 -6.12
N ALA A 74 -5.59 -10.00 -7.15
CA ALA A 74 -6.13 -10.02 -8.50
C ALA A 74 -6.21 -11.45 -9.08
N VAL A 75 -5.19 -12.27 -8.85
CA VAL A 75 -5.19 -13.68 -9.26
C VAL A 75 -6.28 -14.45 -8.51
N GLU A 76 -6.39 -14.30 -7.20
CA GLU A 76 -7.36 -15.02 -6.38
C GLU A 76 -8.81 -14.68 -6.72
N VAL A 77 -9.16 -13.38 -6.78
CA VAL A 77 -10.55 -12.96 -6.97
C VAL A 77 -11.07 -13.18 -8.39
N THR A 78 -10.16 -13.41 -9.35
CA THR A 78 -10.51 -13.69 -10.75
C THR A 78 -10.38 -15.17 -11.11
N ASP A 79 -10.07 -16.04 -10.15
CA ASP A 79 -9.73 -17.46 -10.38
C ASP A 79 -8.61 -17.64 -11.43
N GLY A 80 -7.60 -16.75 -11.38
CA GLY A 80 -6.46 -16.76 -12.32
C GLY A 80 -6.79 -16.27 -13.73
N ARG A 81 -7.95 -15.64 -13.94
CA ARG A 81 -8.41 -15.15 -15.26
C ARG A 81 -8.19 -13.65 -15.47
N ALA A 82 -7.54 -12.95 -14.53
CA ALA A 82 -7.15 -11.56 -14.72
C ALA A 82 -6.31 -11.41 -16.01
N PRO A 83 -6.68 -10.51 -16.92
CA PRO A 83 -5.89 -10.27 -18.12
C PRO A 83 -4.54 -9.65 -17.76
N GLY A 84 -3.53 -9.85 -18.61
CA GLY A 84 -2.19 -9.27 -18.39
C GLY A 84 -2.19 -7.75 -18.25
N SER A 85 -3.20 -7.06 -18.81
CA SER A 85 -3.40 -5.61 -18.62
C SER A 85 -3.67 -5.24 -17.16
N VAL A 86 -4.42 -6.05 -16.40
CA VAL A 86 -4.65 -5.81 -14.96
C VAL A 86 -3.34 -5.84 -14.20
N VAL A 87 -2.46 -6.81 -14.49
CA VAL A 87 -1.15 -6.90 -13.85
C VAL A 87 -0.28 -5.69 -14.22
N ALA A 88 -0.32 -5.25 -15.48
CA ALA A 88 0.41 -4.05 -15.92
C ALA A 88 -0.04 -2.78 -15.19
N GLU A 89 -1.36 -2.59 -15.00
CA GLU A 89 -1.92 -1.46 -14.25
C GLU A 89 -1.54 -1.50 -12.76
N ILE A 90 -1.54 -2.69 -12.14
CA ILE A 90 -1.08 -2.86 -10.75
C ILE A 90 0.40 -2.48 -10.60
N LEU A 91 1.25 -2.90 -11.55
CA LEU A 91 2.67 -2.54 -11.55
C LEU A 91 2.86 -1.03 -11.77
N ALA A 92 2.10 -0.42 -12.67
CA ALA A 92 2.13 1.03 -12.89
C ALA A 92 1.77 1.80 -11.63
N ALA A 93 0.69 1.40 -10.94
CA ALA A 93 0.30 1.99 -9.66
C ALA A 93 1.39 1.83 -8.59
N GLY A 94 2.05 0.67 -8.53
CA GLY A 94 3.18 0.44 -7.63
C GLY A 94 4.38 1.36 -7.91
N HIS A 95 4.70 1.61 -9.18
CA HIS A 95 5.75 2.55 -9.56
C HIS A 95 5.37 3.99 -9.19
N GLU A 96 4.13 4.40 -9.43
CA GLU A 96 3.63 5.73 -9.02
C GLU A 96 3.78 5.94 -7.51
N MET A 97 3.50 4.92 -6.68
CA MET A 97 3.72 5.01 -5.23
C MET A 97 5.20 5.18 -4.87
N LEU A 98 6.11 4.49 -5.56
CA LEU A 98 7.55 4.56 -5.29
C LEU A 98 8.18 5.88 -5.74
N GLU A 99 7.64 6.49 -6.79
CA GLU A 99 8.15 7.74 -7.37
C GLU A 99 7.43 8.98 -6.80
N HIS A 100 6.44 8.78 -5.93
CA HIS A 100 5.62 9.87 -5.42
C HIS A 100 6.47 10.92 -4.68
N PRO A 101 6.32 12.22 -4.99
CA PRO A 101 7.06 13.28 -4.31
C PRO A 101 6.74 13.31 -2.81
N ILE A 102 7.77 13.54 -2.00
CA ILE A 102 7.60 13.67 -0.55
C ILE A 102 6.92 15.01 -0.22
N GLU A 103 5.68 14.94 0.27
CA GLU A 103 4.93 16.10 0.75
C GLU A 103 5.07 16.23 2.28
N ILE A 104 5.96 17.14 2.72
CA ILE A 104 6.26 17.37 4.14
C ILE A 104 5.05 17.94 4.89
N LEU A 105 4.77 17.41 6.08
CA LEU A 105 3.70 17.91 6.96
C LEU A 105 3.98 19.31 7.50
N PRO A 106 2.94 20.07 7.89
CA PRO A 106 3.13 21.36 8.55
C PRO A 106 4.10 21.25 9.73
N HIS A 107 5.06 22.16 9.80
CA HIS A 107 6.06 22.26 10.89
C HIS A 107 7.11 21.14 10.95
N ALA A 108 7.10 20.15 10.06
CA ALA A 108 8.15 19.13 9.93
C ALA A 108 9.35 19.62 9.07
N ARG A 109 9.76 20.87 9.25
CA ARG A 109 10.85 21.55 8.51
C ARG A 109 11.96 22.00 9.43
#